data_AF-A0A953K7H6-F1
#
_entry.id   AF-A0A953K7H6-F1
#
_cell.length_a   1.000
_cell.length_b   1.000
_cell.length_c   1.000
_cell.angle_alpha   90.00
_cell.angle_beta   90.00
_cell.angle_gamma   90.00
#
_symmetry.space_group_name_H-M   'P 1'
#
loop_
_entity.id
_entity.type
_entity.pdbx_description
1 polymer ?
#
loop_
_entity_poly.entity_id
_entity_poly.type
_entity_poly.pdbx_seq_one_letter_code
_entity_poly.pdbx_strand_id
1 'polypeptide(L)'
;MSQSRPFSKLKKQVEALFVPGLDLRVDCFVHAHRTQRSEVRVPRYTLKLGEETIWHFPGDLPLKRETPHVWPYMVDISGLLRAYLDTPVDALLSHRFEQEQVDLFHQGCREDGQHILSFGLELTPVLIAADRRLGRAKLAVWAAQFQKDHAVHQVLKARAKVAQEVRPGG
;
A
#
# COMPACT_ATOMS: atom_id res chain seq x y z
N MET A 1 12.08 -16.04 -19.22
CA MET A 1 11.98 -15.73 -17.77
C MET A 1 12.18 -14.23 -17.61
N SER A 2 11.10 -13.48 -17.38
CA SER A 2 11.17 -12.01 -17.30
C SER A 2 11.88 -11.61 -16.02
N GLN A 3 13.06 -11.00 -16.13
CA GLN A 3 13.81 -10.46 -14.99
C GLN A 3 12.91 -9.53 -14.17
N SER A 4 12.78 -9.79 -12.87
CA SER A 4 12.05 -8.88 -11.98
C SER A 4 12.79 -7.55 -11.94
N ARG A 5 12.12 -6.46 -12.34
CA ARG A 5 12.71 -5.11 -12.22
C ARG A 5 12.97 -4.84 -10.75
N PRO A 6 14.13 -4.26 -10.37
CA PRO A 6 14.44 -3.97 -8.98
C PRO A 6 13.39 -3.03 -8.37
N PHE A 7 12.95 -3.33 -7.15
CA PHE A 7 11.92 -2.57 -6.43
C PHE A 7 12.26 -1.08 -6.32
N SER A 8 13.55 -0.73 -6.24
CA SER A 8 14.02 0.66 -6.21
C SER A 8 13.57 1.49 -7.41
N LYS A 9 13.42 0.89 -8.60
CA LYS A 9 12.88 1.59 -9.78
C LYS A 9 11.38 1.81 -9.65
N LEU A 10 10.65 0.77 -9.22
CA LEU A 10 9.21 0.83 -8.99
C LEU A 10 8.87 1.88 -7.93
N LYS A 11 9.58 1.85 -6.80
CA LYS A 11 9.51 2.84 -5.72
C LYS A 11 9.59 4.26 -6.27
N LYS A 12 10.66 4.59 -7.01
CA LYS A 12 10.86 5.92 -7.59
C LYS A 12 9.71 6.35 -8.50
N GLN A 13 9.17 5.42 -9.30
CA GLN A 13 8.04 5.73 -10.20
C GLN A 13 6.76 6.03 -9.42
N VAL A 14 6.47 5.25 -8.37
CA VAL A 14 5.30 5.48 -7.50
C VAL A 14 5.44 6.80 -6.74
N GLU A 15 6.58 7.02 -6.08
CA GLU A 15 6.83 8.24 -5.31
C GLU A 15 6.81 9.51 -6.17
N ALA A 16 7.19 9.41 -7.45
CA ALA A 16 7.07 10.52 -8.40
C ALA A 16 5.62 10.93 -8.70
N LEU A 17 4.62 10.14 -8.29
CA LEU A 17 3.21 10.52 -8.37
C LEU A 17 2.72 11.24 -7.12
N PHE A 18 3.51 11.29 -6.04
CA PHE A 18 3.08 11.98 -4.82
C PHE A 18 3.24 13.50 -4.94
N VAL A 19 2.43 14.23 -4.17
CA VAL A 19 2.50 15.71 -4.12
C VAL A 19 3.93 16.15 -3.77
N PRO A 20 4.56 17.05 -4.55
CA PRO A 20 5.88 17.57 -4.22
C PRO A 20 5.89 18.21 -2.83
N GLY A 21 6.88 17.89 -2.01
CA GLY A 21 6.99 18.35 -0.61
C GLY A 21 6.27 17.46 0.41
N LEU A 22 5.45 16.49 -0.03
CA LEU A 22 4.95 15.44 0.85
C LEU A 22 6.05 14.40 1.08
N ASP A 23 6.55 14.28 2.31
CA ASP A 23 7.53 13.26 2.69
C ASP A 23 6.88 11.88 2.89
N LEU A 24 6.24 11.35 1.85
CA LEU A 24 5.67 10.01 1.84
C LEU A 24 6.60 9.07 1.06
N ARG A 25 6.98 7.95 1.67
CA ARG A 25 7.91 6.98 1.10
C ARG A 25 7.35 5.58 1.10
N VAL A 26 7.59 4.84 0.02
CA VAL A 26 7.25 3.42 -0.13
C VAL A 26 8.53 2.60 0.02
N ASP A 27 8.65 1.83 1.10
CA ASP A 27 9.82 0.99 1.34
C ASP A 27 9.47 -0.49 1.22
N CYS A 28 10.41 -1.26 0.68
CA CYS A 28 10.41 -2.71 0.76
C CYS A 28 11.79 -3.16 1.23
N PHE A 29 11.83 -3.97 2.27
CA PHE A 29 13.07 -4.54 2.79
C PHE A 29 12.88 -6.00 3.16
N VAL A 30 13.98 -6.75 3.11
CA VAL A 30 13.98 -8.16 3.50
C VAL A 30 14.22 -8.23 5.00
N HIS A 31 13.31 -8.89 5.71
CA HIS A 31 13.48 -9.20 7.12
C HIS A 31 13.77 -10.69 7.28
N ALA A 32 14.86 -11.01 7.98
CA ALA A 32 15.20 -12.39 8.33
C ALA A 32 14.38 -12.80 9.55
N HIS A 33 13.48 -13.75 9.36
CA HIS A 33 12.74 -14.39 10.43
C HIS A 33 13.41 -15.72 10.78
N ARG A 34 14.07 -15.75 11.94
CA ARG A 34 14.72 -16.96 12.43
C ARG A 34 13.73 -17.83 13.21
N THR A 35 13.52 -19.05 12.74
CA THR A 35 12.81 -20.10 13.46
C THR A 35 13.82 -21.02 14.15
N GLN A 36 13.34 -21.96 14.97
CA GLN A 36 14.20 -22.95 15.61
C GLN A 36 14.94 -23.85 14.60
N ARG A 37 14.42 -24.01 13.37
CA ARG A 37 14.95 -24.94 12.36
C ARG A 37 15.49 -24.28 11.08
N SER A 38 15.14 -23.03 10.81
CA SER A 38 15.55 -22.32 9.59
C SER A 38 15.48 -20.80 9.73
N GLU A 39 16.24 -20.09 8.89
CA GLU A 39 16.04 -18.66 8.65
C GLU A 39 15.23 -18.48 7.37
N VAL A 40 14.14 -17.73 7.44
CA VAL A 40 13.31 -17.40 6.28
C VAL A 40 13.42 -15.90 6.02
N ARG A 41 13.75 -15.52 4.79
CA ARG A 41 13.83 -14.13 4.34
C ARG A 41 12.50 -13.72 3.73
N VAL A 42 11.84 -12.76 4.37
CA VAL A 42 10.47 -12.37 4.02
C VAL A 42 10.45 -10.88 3.66
N PRO A 43 9.84 -10.48 2.52
CA PRO A 43 9.70 -9.07 2.20
C PRO A 43 8.71 -8.41 3.16
N ARG A 44 9.05 -7.22 3.63
CA ARG A 44 8.16 -6.33 4.36
C ARG A 44 8.01 -5.03 3.58
N TYR A 45 6.80 -4.51 3.55
CA TYR A 45 6.48 -3.27 2.87
C TYR A 45 5.97 -2.25 3.89
N THR A 46 6.36 -1.00 3.73
CA THR A 46 5.89 0.09 4.61
C THR A 46 5.62 1.35 3.82
N LEU A 47 4.61 2.11 4.24
CA LEU A 47 4.48 3.53 3.92
C LEU A 47 4.93 4.36 5.12
N LYS A 48 5.88 5.27 4.87
CA LYS A 48 6.39 6.19 5.87
C LYS A 48 6.04 7.62 5.51
N LEU A 49 5.41 8.33 6.43
CA LEU A 49 5.14 9.76 6.33
C LEU A 49 6.09 10.48 7.29
N GLY A 50 7.14 11.10 6.75
CA GLY A 50 8.28 11.55 7.56
C GLY A 50 9.01 10.37 8.18
N GLU A 51 9.08 10.37 9.51
CA GLU A 51 9.65 9.28 10.31
C GLU A 51 8.61 8.24 10.75
N GLU A 52 7.32 8.57 10.64
CA GLU A 52 6.23 7.72 11.10
C GLU A 52 5.87 6.66 10.07
N THR A 53 5.73 5.40 10.49
CA THR A 53 5.20 4.33 9.64
C THR A 53 3.68 4.31 9.77
N ILE A 54 2.98 4.69 8.71
CA ILE A 54 1.52 4.84 8.70
C ILE A 54 0.81 3.61 8.12
N TRP A 55 1.56 2.73 7.45
CA TRP A 55 1.10 1.45 6.94
C TRP A 55 2.27 0.46 6.89
N HIS A 56 2.04 -0.78 7.29
CA HIS A 56 3.05 -1.82 7.35
C HIS A 56 2.47 -3.20 7.06
N PHE A 57 2.94 -3.79 5.96
CA PHE A 57 2.72 -5.20 5.65
C PHE A 57 3.92 -6.04 6.07
N PRO A 58 3.71 -7.15 6.78
CA PRO A 58 2.43 -7.76 7.13
C PRO A 58 1.88 -7.36 8.53
N GLY A 59 2.52 -6.42 9.24
CA GLY A 59 2.23 -6.22 10.66
C GLY A 59 0.87 -5.62 11.00
N ASP A 60 0.28 -4.84 10.10
CA ASP A 60 -1.05 -4.23 10.31
C ASP A 60 -2.20 -5.20 9.99
N LEU A 61 -1.86 -6.42 9.54
CA LEU A 61 -2.84 -7.41 9.12
C LEU A 61 -3.21 -8.41 10.23
N PRO A 62 -4.39 -9.04 10.14
CA PRO A 62 -4.83 -10.08 11.08
C PRO A 62 -4.10 -11.43 10.90
N LEU A 63 -2.83 -11.44 10.47
CA LEU A 63 -2.04 -12.63 10.16
C LEU A 63 -1.39 -13.30 11.38
N LYS A 64 -1.94 -13.10 12.59
CA LYS A 64 -1.33 -13.51 13.88
C LYS A 64 -1.06 -15.01 14.03
N ARG A 65 -1.64 -15.85 13.18
CA ARG A 65 -1.50 -17.32 13.20
C ARG A 65 -0.77 -17.89 11.99
N GLU A 66 -0.52 -17.06 10.96
CA GLU A 66 0.09 -17.51 9.72
C GLU A 66 1.61 -17.55 9.84
N THR A 67 2.21 -18.51 9.15
CA THR A 67 3.66 -18.71 9.22
C THR A 67 4.39 -17.74 8.30
N PRO A 68 5.54 -17.16 8.71
CA PRO A 68 6.25 -16.17 7.89
C PRO A 68 6.67 -16.63 6.49
N HIS A 69 6.72 -17.95 6.24
CA HIS A 69 7.11 -18.53 4.95
C HIS A 69 6.02 -18.47 3.88
N VAL A 70 4.75 -18.31 4.24
CA VAL A 70 3.66 -18.20 3.26
C VAL A 70 3.47 -16.77 2.76
N TRP A 71 3.84 -15.77 3.56
CA TRP A 71 3.60 -14.34 3.26
C TRP A 71 4.12 -13.84 1.91
N PRO A 72 5.34 -14.22 1.44
CA PRO A 72 5.83 -13.76 0.14
C PRO A 72 4.97 -14.19 -1.05
N TYR A 73 4.21 -15.28 -0.90
CA TYR A 73 3.41 -15.89 -1.96
C TYR A 73 1.92 -15.50 -1.87
N MET A 74 1.51 -14.88 -0.76
CA MET A 74 0.11 -14.53 -0.51
C MET A 74 -0.29 -13.21 -1.13
N VAL A 75 0.66 -12.29 -1.36
CA VAL A 75 0.34 -10.92 -1.78
C VAL A 75 1.36 -10.41 -2.79
N ASP A 76 0.85 -9.94 -3.95
CA ASP A 76 1.67 -9.27 -4.97
C ASP A 76 1.57 -7.74 -4.87
N ILE A 77 2.18 -7.17 -3.83
CA ILE A 77 2.24 -5.71 -3.64
C ILE A 77 2.96 -5.02 -4.81
N SER A 78 3.98 -5.65 -5.39
CA SER A 78 4.66 -5.10 -6.56
C SER A 78 3.75 -5.06 -7.79
N GLY A 79 2.88 -6.05 -7.96
CA GLY A 79 1.82 -6.06 -8.96
C GLY A 79 0.81 -4.96 -8.74
N LEU A 80 0.31 -4.80 -7.50
CA LEU A 80 -0.61 -3.72 -7.12
C LEU A 80 -0.04 -2.34 -7.46
N LEU A 81 1.22 -2.08 -7.07
CA LEU A 81 1.89 -0.81 -7.38
C LEU A 81 2.05 -0.56 -8.88
N ARG A 82 2.28 -1.61 -9.69
CA ARG A 82 2.34 -1.47 -11.16
C ARG A 82 0.97 -1.18 -11.77
N ALA A 83 -0.06 -1.91 -11.34
CA ALA A 83 -1.43 -1.64 -11.76
C ALA A 83 -1.83 -0.19 -11.43
N TYR A 84 -1.45 0.30 -10.24
CA TYR A 84 -1.66 1.67 -9.82
C TYR A 84 -0.96 2.70 -10.74
N LEU A 85 0.30 2.44 -11.10
CA LEU A 85 1.05 3.30 -12.03
C LEU A 85 0.41 3.36 -13.41
N ASP A 86 -0.03 2.21 -13.91
CA ASP A 86 -0.59 2.06 -15.25
C ASP A 86 -2.05 2.56 -15.34
N THR A 87 -2.71 2.80 -14.20
CA THR A 87 -4.09 3.29 -14.15
C THR A 87 -4.17 4.78 -14.54
N PRO A 88 -4.99 5.14 -15.56
CA PRO A 88 -5.28 6.52 -15.90
C PRO A 88 -5.95 7.30 -14.75
N VAL A 89 -5.63 8.58 -14.62
CA VAL A 89 -6.09 9.42 -13.49
C VAL A 89 -7.61 9.55 -13.39
N ASP A 90 -8.30 9.52 -14.52
CA ASP A 90 -9.76 9.59 -14.63
C ASP A 90 -10.46 8.30 -14.19
N ALA A 91 -9.78 7.16 -14.33
CA ALA A 91 -10.25 5.86 -13.84
C ALA A 91 -9.85 5.59 -12.38
N LEU A 92 -8.87 6.31 -11.84
CA LEU A 92 -8.21 5.96 -10.57
C LEU A 92 -9.17 5.82 -9.36
N LEU A 93 -10.19 6.67 -9.29
CA LEU A 93 -11.15 6.68 -8.16
C LEU A 93 -12.25 5.62 -8.28
N SER A 94 -12.44 5.03 -9.46
CA SER A 94 -13.45 4.01 -9.74
C SER A 94 -12.86 2.64 -10.06
N HIS A 95 -11.55 2.57 -10.27
CA HIS A 95 -10.85 1.34 -10.59
C HIS A 95 -10.79 0.41 -9.38
N ARG A 96 -11.12 -0.87 -9.61
CA ARG A 96 -10.97 -1.92 -8.61
C ARG A 96 -9.64 -2.63 -8.81
N PHE A 97 -8.76 -2.51 -7.83
CA PHE A 97 -7.47 -3.21 -7.83
C PHE A 97 -7.65 -4.60 -7.23
N GLU A 98 -7.50 -5.65 -8.06
CA GLU A 98 -7.71 -7.03 -7.62
C GLU A 98 -6.75 -7.44 -6.49
N GLN A 99 -5.49 -7.02 -6.59
CA GLN A 99 -4.44 -7.29 -5.61
C GLN A 99 -4.61 -6.53 -4.28
N GLU A 100 -5.58 -5.63 -4.18
CA GLU A 100 -5.95 -4.97 -2.92
C GLU A 100 -6.65 -5.94 -1.97
N GLN A 101 -7.39 -6.90 -2.53
CA GLN A 101 -8.08 -7.94 -1.77
C GLN A 101 -7.18 -9.16 -1.64
N VAL A 102 -6.98 -9.61 -0.40
CA VAL A 102 -6.24 -10.84 -0.11
C VAL A 102 -7.21 -11.88 0.41
N ASP A 103 -7.20 -13.05 -0.23
CA ASP A 103 -8.02 -14.19 0.13
C ASP A 103 -7.13 -15.41 0.42
N LEU A 104 -7.28 -15.96 1.63
CA LEU A 104 -6.47 -17.09 2.10
C LEU A 104 -7.31 -18.36 2.23
N PHE A 105 -6.79 -19.44 1.67
CA PHE A 105 -7.41 -20.76 1.65
C PHE A 105 -6.62 -21.75 2.52
N HIS A 106 -7.32 -22.66 3.20
CA HIS A 106 -6.67 -23.74 3.94
C HIS A 106 -6.12 -24.78 2.96
N GLN A 107 -4.85 -25.14 3.06
CA GLN A 107 -4.26 -26.23 2.26
C GLN A 107 -4.81 -27.64 2.60
N GLY A 108 -5.81 -27.76 3.50
CA GLY A 108 -6.41 -29.04 3.91
C GLY A 108 -7.92 -29.18 3.68
N CYS A 109 -8.63 -28.15 3.24
CA CYS A 109 -10.08 -28.24 3.00
C CYS A 109 -10.32 -28.66 1.55
N ARG A 110 -10.55 -29.96 1.35
CA ARG A 110 -11.17 -30.47 0.13
C ARG A 110 -12.59 -29.89 0.01
N GLU A 111 -12.89 -29.37 -1.17
CA GLU A 111 -14.21 -29.19 -1.80
C GLU A 111 -15.19 -28.10 -1.30
N ASP A 112 -15.06 -27.51 -0.11
CA ASP A 112 -16.09 -26.54 0.35
C ASP A 112 -15.77 -25.04 0.16
N GLY A 113 -14.62 -24.68 -0.41
CA GLY A 113 -14.37 -23.33 -0.95
C GLY A 113 -14.38 -22.15 0.04
N GLN A 114 -14.41 -22.37 1.36
CA GLN A 114 -14.47 -21.28 2.35
C GLN A 114 -13.10 -20.62 2.57
N HIS A 115 -13.06 -19.28 2.48
CA HIS A 115 -11.88 -18.47 2.80
C HIS A 115 -11.66 -18.53 4.32
N ILE A 116 -10.44 -18.83 4.80
CA ILE A 116 -10.13 -18.73 6.23
C ILE A 116 -10.07 -17.27 6.66
N LEU A 117 -9.54 -16.43 5.78
CA LEU A 117 -9.31 -15.03 6.05
C LEU A 117 -9.37 -14.25 4.73
N SER A 118 -10.17 -13.20 4.74
CA SER A 118 -10.33 -12.28 3.62
C SER A 118 -10.18 -10.86 4.18
N PHE A 119 -9.27 -10.07 3.62
CA PHE A 119 -9.03 -8.69 4.07
C PHE A 119 -8.47 -7.82 2.94
N GLY A 120 -8.76 -6.52 3.01
CA GLY A 120 -8.14 -5.51 2.16
C GLY A 120 -6.76 -5.11 2.70
N LEU A 121 -5.81 -4.83 1.81
CA LEU A 121 -4.51 -4.27 2.18
C LEU A 121 -4.64 -2.83 2.68
N GLU A 122 -5.66 -2.10 2.26
CA GLU A 122 -5.86 -0.66 2.50
C GLU A 122 -4.65 0.18 2.03
N LEU A 123 -3.93 -0.29 1.01
CA LEU A 123 -2.74 0.38 0.49
C LEU A 123 -3.12 1.43 -0.57
N THR A 124 -3.96 1.06 -1.54
CA THR A 124 -4.33 1.97 -2.64
C THR A 124 -5.01 3.25 -2.17
N PRO A 125 -5.93 3.25 -1.18
CA PRO A 125 -6.49 4.49 -0.65
C PRO A 125 -5.41 5.48 -0.18
N VAL A 126 -4.35 5.00 0.49
CA VAL A 126 -3.24 5.85 0.95
C VAL A 126 -2.45 6.42 -0.22
N LEU A 127 -2.21 5.62 -1.27
CA LEU A 127 -1.56 6.09 -2.50
C LEU A 127 -2.40 7.16 -3.22
N ILE A 128 -3.71 6.94 -3.34
CA ILE A 128 -4.67 7.90 -3.92
C ILE A 128 -4.66 9.23 -3.14
N ALA A 129 -4.63 9.18 -1.81
CA ALA A 129 -4.55 10.36 -0.96
C ALA A 129 -3.30 11.22 -1.26
N ALA A 130 -2.19 10.56 -1.57
CA ALA A 130 -0.91 11.19 -1.89
C ALA A 130 -0.80 11.66 -3.36
N ASP A 131 -1.62 11.13 -4.26
CA ASP A 131 -1.46 11.32 -5.71
C ASP A 131 -1.67 12.78 -6.15
N ARG A 132 -0.66 13.34 -6.81
CA ARG A 132 -0.64 14.71 -7.33
C ARG A 132 -1.42 14.88 -8.62
N ARG A 133 -1.65 13.79 -9.39
CA ARG A 133 -2.44 13.80 -10.62
C ARG A 133 -3.91 14.12 -10.31
N LEU A 134 -4.37 13.76 -9.11
CA LEU A 134 -5.71 14.08 -8.63
C LEU A 134 -5.81 15.53 -8.13
N GLY A 135 -6.75 16.26 -8.72
CA GLY A 135 -7.11 17.60 -8.28
C GLY A 135 -7.78 17.62 -6.91
N ARG A 136 -7.62 18.74 -6.20
CA ARG A 136 -8.10 18.93 -4.81
C ARG A 136 -9.60 18.66 -4.65
N ALA A 137 -10.42 19.10 -5.60
CA ALA A 137 -11.88 18.95 -5.53
C ALA A 137 -12.32 17.48 -5.62
N LYS A 138 -11.79 16.72 -6.60
CA LYS A 138 -12.08 15.30 -6.75
C LYS A 138 -11.64 14.51 -5.51
N LEU A 139 -10.45 14.81 -5.01
CA LEU A 139 -9.92 14.15 -3.82
C LEU A 139 -10.75 14.45 -2.57
N ALA A 140 -11.24 15.68 -2.39
CA ALA A 140 -12.08 16.02 -1.23
C ALA A 140 -13.41 15.26 -1.24
N VAL A 141 -14.05 15.13 -2.41
CA VAL A 141 -15.30 14.36 -2.58
C VAL A 141 -15.05 12.88 -2.30
N TRP A 142 -13.96 12.32 -2.83
CA TRP A 142 -13.58 10.93 -2.59
C TRP A 142 -13.25 10.68 -1.11
N ALA A 143 -12.50 11.56 -0.47
CA ALA A 143 -12.08 11.43 0.93
C ALA A 143 -13.26 11.47 1.91
N ALA A 144 -14.37 12.11 1.54
CA ALA A 144 -15.59 12.15 2.36
C ALA A 144 -16.25 10.78 2.56
N GLN A 145 -15.87 9.77 1.76
CA GLN A 145 -16.36 8.40 1.88
C GLN A 145 -15.69 7.63 3.02
N PHE A 146 -14.56 8.13 3.54
CA PHE A 146 -13.79 7.49 4.60
C PHE A 146 -14.10 8.15 5.94
N GLN A 147 -14.66 7.39 6.87
CA GLN A 147 -14.94 7.88 8.23
C GLN A 147 -13.80 7.60 9.22
N LYS A 148 -12.95 6.59 8.97
CA LYS A 148 -11.98 6.06 9.95
C LYS A 148 -10.69 5.46 9.37
N ASP A 149 -10.23 5.88 8.19
CA ASP A 149 -8.91 5.43 7.72
C ASP A 149 -7.80 6.33 8.28
N HIS A 150 -7.10 5.82 9.30
CA HIS A 150 -6.04 6.55 9.99
C HIS A 150 -4.89 6.94 9.06
N ALA A 151 -4.52 6.11 8.07
CA ALA A 151 -3.38 6.38 7.18
C ALA A 151 -3.75 7.40 6.10
N VAL A 152 -4.93 7.26 5.48
CA VAL A 152 -5.45 8.21 4.49
C VAL A 152 -5.58 9.61 5.09
N HIS A 153 -6.19 9.73 6.28
CA HIS A 153 -6.36 11.04 6.91
C HIS A 153 -5.03 11.70 7.29
N GLN A 154 -4.02 10.92 7.72
CA GLN A 154 -2.69 11.44 7.98
C GLN A 154 -2.06 12.03 6.71
N VAL A 155 -2.13 11.31 5.59
CA VAL A 155 -1.60 11.79 4.30
C VAL A 155 -2.35 13.04 3.83
N LEU A 156 -3.68 13.06 3.92
CA LEU A 156 -4.48 14.23 3.53
C LEU A 156 -4.14 15.46 4.40
N LYS A 157 -3.95 15.27 5.70
CA LYS A 157 -3.53 16.33 6.63
C LYS A 157 -2.13 16.86 6.28
N ALA A 158 -1.17 15.98 6.00
CA ALA A 158 0.17 16.38 5.59
C ALA A 158 0.17 17.11 4.24
N ARG A 159 -0.59 16.60 3.27
CA ARG A 159 -0.79 17.25 1.97
C ARG A 159 -1.39 18.65 2.10
N ALA A 160 -2.33 18.85 3.02
CA ALA A 160 -2.91 20.17 3.29
C ALA A 160 -1.88 21.16 3.88
N LYS A 161 -1.00 20.71 4.77
CA LYS A 161 0.10 21.53 5.32
C LYS A 161 1.05 22.00 4.22
N VAL A 162 1.51 21.07 3.38
CA VAL A 162 2.37 21.39 2.22
C VAL A 162 1.72 22.45 1.33
N ALA A 163 0.42 22.34 1.08
CA ALA A 163 -0.32 23.32 0.27
C ALA A 163 -0.43 24.72 0.90
N GLN A 164 -0.36 24.83 2.23
CA GLN A 164 -0.38 26.10 2.96
C GLN A 164 1.01 26.75 2.96
N GLU A 165 2.08 25.95 3.10
CA GLU A 165 3.47 26.43 3.10
C GLU A 165 3.93 26.96 1.73
N VAL A 166 3.37 26.41 0.63
CA VAL A 166 3.66 26.86 -0.75
C VAL A 166 2.96 28.19 -1.10
N ARG A 167 2.10 28.74 -0.24
CA ARG A 167 1.57 30.11 -0.40
C ARG A 167 2.39 31.10 0.44
N PRO A 168 3.45 31.74 -0.11
CA PRO A 168 4.08 32.86 0.57
C PRO A 168 3.15 34.07 0.52
N GLY A 169 3.00 34.77 1.65
CA GLY A 169 2.55 36.16 1.79
C GLY A 169 1.48 36.68 0.83
N GLY A 170 0.25 36.78 1.31
CA GLY A 170 -0.64 37.86 0.89
C GLY A 170 -0.18 39.19 1.48
#